data_AF-A0A955MJD9-F1
#
_entry.id   AF-A0A955MJD9-F1
#
_cell.length_a   1.000
_cell.length_b   1.000
_cell.length_c   1.000
_cell.angle_alpha   90.00
_cell.angle_beta   90.00
_cell.angle_gamma   90.00
#
_symmetry.space_group_name_H-M   'P 1'
#
loop_
_entity.id
_entity.type
_entity.pdbx_description
1 polymer ?
#
loop_
_entity_poly.entity_id
_entity_poly.type
_entity_poly.pdbx_seq_one_letter_code
_entity_poly.pdbx_strand_id
1 'polypeptide(L)' 'MSLFKQYPNQWIPLNTILNLRIAQYNTRISELREKGIFIENKTKVVDGVKHSWFKWTPITIEKTGQATFFKEGAVQDSHV' A
#
# COMPACT_ATOMS: atom_id res chain seq x y z
N MET A 1 7.95 -10.40 -10.76
CA MET A 1 7.12 -9.18 -10.68
C MET A 1 6.84 -8.86 -9.21
N SER A 2 6.74 -7.58 -8.81
CA SER A 2 6.50 -7.19 -7.40
C SER A 2 5.01 -7.33 -7.02
N LEU A 3 4.71 -7.96 -5.88
CA LEU A 3 3.34 -8.20 -5.37
C LEU A 3 2.44 -6.96 -5.43
N PHE A 4 2.95 -5.80 -5.04
CA PHE A 4 2.21 -4.53 -5.11
C PHE A 4 1.71 -4.18 -6.52
N LYS A 5 2.45 -4.54 -7.58
CA LYS A 5 2.01 -4.29 -8.96
C LYS A 5 0.89 -5.21 -9.42
N GLN A 6 0.72 -6.37 -8.78
CA GLN A 6 -0.39 -7.28 -9.06
C GLN A 6 -1.68 -6.82 -8.36
N TYR A 7 -1.55 -6.08 -7.26
CA TYR A 7 -2.66 -5.60 -6.44
C TYR A 7 -2.52 -4.09 -6.15
N PRO A 8 -2.60 -3.22 -7.18
CA PRO A 8 -2.59 -1.77 -6.96
C PRO A 8 -3.78 -1.34 -6.11
N ASN A 9 -3.61 -0.29 -5.30
CA ASN A 9 -4.62 0.27 -4.41
C ASN A 9 -5.20 -0.68 -3.35
N GLN A 10 -4.65 -1.88 -3.19
CA GLN A 10 -5.11 -2.84 -2.18
C GLN A 10 -4.21 -2.87 -0.94
N TRP A 11 -4.84 -2.99 0.22
CA TRP A 11 -4.14 -3.19 1.48
C TRP A 11 -3.69 -4.64 1.62
N ILE A 12 -2.38 -4.85 1.55
CA ILE A 12 -1.76 -6.16 1.69
C ILE A 12 -1.25 -6.30 3.13
N PRO A 13 -1.67 -7.33 3.89
CA PRO A 13 -1.21 -7.53 5.25
C PRO A 13 0.25 -8.02 5.28
N LEU A 14 0.97 -7.63 6.33
CA LEU A 14 2.40 -7.94 6.49
C LEU A 14 2.68 -9.44 6.42
N ASN A 15 1.83 -10.29 6.99
CA ASN A 15 1.98 -11.75 6.92
C ASN A 15 2.03 -12.26 5.47
N THR A 16 1.26 -11.69 4.55
CA THR A 16 1.28 -12.04 3.12
C THR A 16 2.58 -11.64 2.47
N ILE A 17 3.16 -10.50 2.86
CA ILE A 17 4.47 -10.05 2.40
C ILE A 17 5.58 -10.96 2.94
N LEU A 18 5.51 -11.34 4.22
CA LEU A 18 6.47 -12.25 4.86
C LEU A 18 6.39 -13.66 4.28
N ASN A 19 5.21 -14.12 3.84
CA ASN A 19 5.04 -15.40 3.15
C ASN A 19 5.81 -15.47 1.82
N LEU A 20 6.15 -14.33 1.21
CA LEU A 20 7.06 -14.28 0.07
C LEU A 20 8.53 -14.52 0.44
N ARG A 21 8.81 -14.80 1.72
CA ARG A 21 10.15 -15.04 2.30
C ARG A 21 11.13 -13.87 2.08
N ILE A 22 10.61 -12.65 2.05
CA ILE A 22 11.42 -11.44 1.87
C ILE A 22 11.91 -10.96 3.24
N ALA A 23 13.11 -11.40 3.63
CA ALA A 23 13.70 -11.08 4.94
C ALA A 23 13.91 -9.56 5.16
N GLN A 24 14.09 -8.78 4.10
CA GLN A 24 14.35 -7.33 4.17
C GLN A 24 13.22 -6.48 3.57
N TYR A 25 11.97 -6.84 3.84
CA TYR A 25 10.82 -6.10 3.30
C TYR A 25 10.83 -4.60 3.68
N ASN A 26 11.28 -4.27 4.90
CA ASN A 26 11.41 -2.88 5.36
C ASN A 26 12.40 -2.08 4.51
N THR A 27 13.60 -2.63 4.26
CA THR A 27 14.60 -2.03 3.36
C THR A 27 14.00 -1.80 1.99
N ARG A 28 13.29 -2.80 1.46
CA ARG A 28 12.68 -2.69 0.13
C ARG A 28 11.59 -1.62 0.07
N ILE A 29 10.78 -1.46 1.11
CA ILE A 29 9.79 -0.37 1.19
C ILE A 29 10.50 1.00 1.23
N SER A 30 11.62 1.12 1.95
CA SER A 30 12.42 2.35 1.98
C SER A 30 12.94 2.71 0.59
N GLU A 31 13.59 1.76 -0.09
CA GLU A 31 14.11 1.96 -1.46
C GLU A 31 13.01 2.35 -2.45
N LEU A 32 11.81 1.79 -2.30
CA LEU A 32 10.67 2.12 -3.16
C LEU A 32 10.20 3.57 -2.91
N ARG A 33 10.14 4.00 -1.65
CA ARG A 33 9.80 5.39 -1.28
C ARG A 33 10.81 6.39 -1.81
N GLU A 34 12.11 6.07 -1.72
CA GLU A 34 13.19 6.89 -2.30
C GLU A 34 13.06 7.03 -3.82
N LYS A 35 12.53 5.99 -4.50
CA LYS A 35 12.24 6.00 -5.95
C LYS A 35 10.94 6.74 -6.31
N GLY A 36 10.31 7.42 -5.36
CA GLY A 36 9.04 8.14 -5.57
C GLY A 36 7.81 7.23 -5.62
N ILE A 37 7.93 5.96 -5.23
CA ILE A 37 6.80 5.04 -5.16
C ILE A 37 6.08 5.24 -3.82
N PHE A 38 4.81 5.65 -3.90
CA PHE A 38 4.02 5.94 -2.71
C PHE A 38 3.42 4.66 -2.12
N ILE A 39 3.95 4.26 -0.95
CA ILE A 39 3.48 3.10 -0.18
C ILE A 39 2.98 3.58 1.19
N GLU A 40 1.66 3.48 1.36
CA GLU A 40 0.99 3.76 2.63
C GLU A 40 1.18 2.58 3.60
N ASN A 41 1.31 2.89 4.89
CA ASN A 41 1.34 1.90 5.96
C ASN A 41 0.20 2.19 6.94
N LYS A 42 -0.61 1.18 7.24
CA LYS A 42 -1.63 1.20 8.28
C LYS A 42 -1.24 0.18 9.33
N THR A 43 -1.36 0.55 10.61
CA THR A 43 -1.13 -0.38 11.72
C THR A 43 -2.33 -0.41 12.66
N LYS A 44 -2.66 -1.59 13.19
CA LYS A 44 -3.71 -1.79 14.21
C LYS A 44 -3.22 -2.83 15.20
N VAL A 45 -3.48 -2.60 16.48
CA VAL A 45 -3.27 -3.62 17.51
C VAL A 45 -4.55 -4.45 17.63
N VAL A 46 -4.44 -5.77 17.51
CA VAL A 46 -5.54 -6.74 17.67
C VAL A 46 -5.03 -7.79 18.65
N ASP A 47 -5.75 -8.01 19.75
CA ASP A 47 -5.39 -8.97 20.81
C ASP A 47 -3.95 -8.81 21.33
N GLY A 48 -3.49 -7.56 21.47
CA GLY A 48 -2.12 -7.22 21.90
C GLY A 48 -1.04 -7.38 20.83
N VAL A 49 -1.39 -7.88 19.64
CA VAL A 49 -0.47 -8.07 18.52
C VAL A 49 -0.57 -6.92 17.53
N LYS A 50 0.56 -6.38 17.07
CA LYS A 50 0.60 -5.31 16.07
C LYS A 50 0.47 -5.90 14.66
N HIS A 51 -0.66 -5.64 14.01
CA HIS A 51 -0.88 -5.93 12.61
C HIS A 51 -0.52 -4.70 11.76
N SER A 52 0.16 -4.94 10.63
CA SER A 52 0.52 -3.89 9.67
C SER A 52 0.01 -4.27 8.29
N TRP A 53 -0.47 -3.29 7.53
CA TRP A 53 -0.89 -3.42 6.15
C TRP A 53 -0.19 -2.36 5.31
N PHE A 54 0.13 -2.72 4.08
CA PHE A 54 0.82 -1.86 3.14
C PHE A 54 -0.01 -1.76 1.86
N LYS A 55 -0.15 -0.56 1.34
CA LYS A 55 -0.85 -0.30 0.08
C LYS A 55 0.04 0.52 -0.82
N TRP A 56 0.21 0.06 -2.05
CA TRP A 56 0.82 0.86 -3.10
C TRP A 56 -0.26 1.57 -3.91
N THR A 57 -0.14 2.89 -4.00
CA THR A 57 -1.02 3.71 -4.82
C THR A 57 -0.20 4.17 -6.04
N PRO A 58 -0.51 3.71 -7.27
CA PRO A 58 0.12 4.25 -8.47
C PRO A 58 -0.26 5.72 -8.60
N ILE A 59 0.72 6.61 -8.41
CA ILE A 59 0.56 8.03 -8.71
C ILE A 59 0.80 8.19 -10.21
N THR A 60 -0.24 8.56 -10.95
CA THR A 60 -0.05 9.09 -12.30
C THR A 60 0.19 10.58 -12.16
N ILE A 61 1.44 11.00 -12.34
CA ILE A 61 1.76 12.43 -12.42
C ILE A 61 1.38 12.85 -13.84
N GLU A 62 0.14 13.30 -14.03
CA GLU A 62 -0.21 14.00 -15.26
C GLU A 62 0.63 15.29 -15.30
N LYS A 63 1.20 15.61 -16.47
CA LYS A 63 2.20 16.69 -16.68
C LYS A 63 1.70 18.12 -16.38
N THR A 64 0.59 18.28 -15.68
CA THR A 64 -0.08 19.52 -15.33
C THR A 64 -0.14 19.69 -13.82
N GLY A 65 1.01 19.84 -13.15
CA GLY A 65 1.13 20.49 -11.83
C GLY A 65 0.28 20.00 -10.65
N GLN A 66 -0.49 18.91 -10.78
CA GLN A 66 -1.35 18.36 -9.74
C GLN A 66 -1.14 16.84 -9.69
N ALA A 67 -0.62 16.37 -8.56
CA ALA A 67 -0.54 14.94 -8.29
C ALA A 67 -1.95 14.41 -8.00
N THR A 68 -2.56 13.74 -8.98
CA THR A 68 -3.89 13.15 -8.81
C THR A 68 -3.73 11.78 -8.17
N PHE A 69 -4.09 11.66 -6.89
CA PHE A 69 -4.18 10.37 -6.20
C PHE A 69 -5.47 9.68 -6.62
N PHE A 70 -5.39 8.53 -7.29
CA PHE A 70 -6.55 7.71 -7.59
C PHE A 70 -7.05 7.06 -6.29
N LYS A 71 -8.02 7.70 -5.63
CA LYS A 71 -8.81 7.06 -4.56
C LYS A 71 -9.80 6.11 -5.23
N GLU A 72 -9.43 4.84 -5.33
CA GLU A 72 -10.37 3.79 -5.70
C GLU A 72 -11.31 3.51 -4.51
N GLY A 73 -12.62 3.74 -4.73
CA GLY A 73 -13.72 3.08 -4.04
C GLY A 73 -13.98 3.46 -2.58
N ALA A 74 -14.56 4.63 -2.35
CA ALA A 74 -15.52 4.76 -1.25
C ALA A 74 -16.87 4.24 -1.76
N VAL A 75 -17.17 2.96 -1.53
CA VAL A 75 -18.56 2.49 -1.56
C VAL A 75 -19.17 2.93 -0.24
N GLN A 76 -19.75 4.13 -0.25
CA GLN A 76 -20.64 4.59 0.80
C GLN A 76 -22.04 4.12 0.41
N ASP A 77 -22.36 2.87 0.73
CA ASP A 77 -23.74 2.41 0.75
C ASP A 77 -24.45 3.13 1.89
N SER A 78 -25.06 4.25 1.53
CA SER A 78 -26.17 4.83 2.26
C SER A 78 -27.44 4.29 1.63
N HIS A 79 -28.06 3.32 2.30
CA HIS A 79 -29.45 2.95 2.06
C HIS A 79 -30.18 2.97 3.40
N VAL A 80 -30.94 4.07 3.54
CA VAL A 80 -32.24 4.27 4.21
C VAL A 80 -32.40 3.81 5.65
#